data_AF-A0A7S0SVL8-F1
#
_entry.id   AF-A0A7S0SVL8-F1
#
_cell.length_a   1.000
_cell.length_b   1.000
_cell.length_c   1.000
_cell.angle_alpha   90.00
_cell.angle_beta   90.00
_cell.angle_gamma   90.00
#
_symmetry.space_group_name_H-M   'P 1'
#
loop_
_entity.id
_entity.type
_entity.pdbx_description
1 polymer ?
#
loop_
_entity_poly.entity_id
_entity_poly.type
_entity_poly.pdbx_seq_one_letter_code
_entity_poly.pdbx_strand_id
1 'polypeptide(L)'
;IINGIKYKPEEIDLAQLDTTTFMISALNNDGVLDLKNYLISNAKVKEWVIKDKKNFTDLSLNDRVIQIVLENLLDHTHDEIPFIAIIDCTKIEEYNDKILKVYVSIKVDNQHQQKICVGYQGRTMLKIRQNTSNALER
;
A
#
# COMPACT_ATOMS: atom_id res chain seq x y z
N ILE A 1 -38.26 -8.60 -4.08
CA ILE A 1 -37.67 -7.71 -5.11
C ILE A 1 -36.90 -6.67 -4.34
N ILE A 2 -35.58 -6.62 -4.50
CA ILE A 2 -34.71 -5.60 -3.89
C ILE A 2 -33.92 -4.98 -5.05
N ASN A 3 -33.87 -3.64 -5.11
CA ASN A 3 -33.23 -2.88 -6.21
C ASN A 3 -33.66 -3.31 -7.63
N GLY A 4 -34.92 -3.70 -7.82
CA GLY A 4 -35.46 -4.08 -9.14
C GLY A 4 -35.15 -5.51 -9.61
N ILE A 5 -34.37 -6.28 -8.84
CA ILE A 5 -34.04 -7.68 -9.15
C ILE A 5 -34.94 -8.62 -8.33
N LYS A 6 -35.43 -9.68 -8.98
CA LYS A 6 -36.32 -10.69 -8.38
C LYS A 6 -35.50 -11.93 -7.99
N TYR A 7 -35.14 -11.99 -6.71
CA TYR A 7 -34.37 -13.09 -6.11
C TYR A 7 -35.25 -14.28 -5.72
N LYS A 8 -34.69 -15.50 -5.77
CA LYS A 8 -35.33 -16.70 -5.21
C LYS A 8 -35.24 -16.71 -3.68
N PRO A 9 -36.10 -17.46 -2.96
CA PRO A 9 -36.09 -17.51 -1.49
C PRO A 9 -34.73 -17.93 -0.89
N GLU A 10 -33.97 -18.78 -1.58
CA GLU A 10 -32.61 -19.18 -1.21
C GLU A 10 -31.54 -18.10 -1.42
N GLU A 11 -31.84 -17.02 -2.15
CA GLU A 11 -30.91 -15.95 -2.52
C GLU A 11 -31.21 -14.61 -1.81
N ILE A 12 -32.06 -14.65 -0.78
CA ILE A 12 -32.48 -13.44 -0.04
C ILE A 12 -31.28 -12.72 0.62
N ASP A 13 -30.27 -13.47 1.06
CA ASP A 13 -29.04 -12.91 1.63
C ASP A 13 -28.24 -12.12 0.58
N LEU A 14 -28.25 -12.56 -0.68
CA LEU A 14 -27.63 -11.83 -1.80
C LEU A 14 -28.41 -10.56 -2.15
N ALA A 15 -29.72 -10.55 -1.94
CA ALA A 15 -30.57 -9.40 -2.18
C ALA A 15 -30.29 -8.24 -1.20
N GLN A 16 -29.66 -8.52 -0.05
CA GLN A 16 -29.20 -7.49 0.89
C GLN A 16 -27.84 -6.88 0.52
N LEU A 17 -27.12 -7.48 -0.44
CA LEU A 17 -25.86 -6.94 -0.92
C LEU A 17 -26.13 -5.86 -1.97
N ASP A 18 -25.45 -4.73 -1.80
CA ASP A 18 -25.37 -3.72 -2.83
C ASP A 18 -24.59 -4.27 -4.04
N THR A 19 -25.27 -4.39 -5.18
CA THR A 19 -24.74 -4.94 -6.43
C THR A 19 -24.33 -3.85 -7.42
N THR A 20 -24.26 -2.59 -6.98
CA THR A 20 -23.86 -1.46 -7.83
C THR A 20 -22.47 -1.70 -8.41
N THR A 21 -22.35 -1.63 -9.73
CA THR A 21 -21.10 -1.90 -10.46
C THR A 21 -20.55 -0.61 -11.05
N PHE A 22 -19.24 -0.38 -10.88
CA PHE A 22 -18.53 0.78 -11.41
C PHE A 22 -17.41 0.32 -12.34
N MET A 23 -17.31 0.94 -13.51
CA MET A 23 -16.16 0.79 -14.40
C MET A 23 -15.15 1.88 -14.04
N ILE A 24 -13.93 1.53 -13.64
CA ILE A 24 -12.93 2.50 -13.16
C ILE A 24 -11.56 2.29 -13.78
N SER A 25 -10.81 3.37 -13.92
CA SER A 25 -9.37 3.37 -14.13
C SER A 25 -8.73 4.43 -13.23
N ALA A 26 -8.10 3.98 -12.14
CA ALA A 26 -7.42 4.88 -11.21
C ALA A 26 -6.27 5.66 -11.88
N LEU A 27 -5.52 4.99 -12.76
CA LEU A 27 -4.39 5.59 -13.48
C LEU A 27 -4.83 6.73 -14.40
N ASN A 28 -5.96 6.58 -15.08
CA ASN A 28 -6.51 7.59 -15.99
C ASN A 28 -7.50 8.54 -15.32
N ASN A 29 -7.72 8.38 -14.01
CA ASN A 29 -8.74 9.09 -13.24
C ASN A 29 -10.16 8.98 -13.83
N ASP A 30 -10.50 7.82 -14.40
CA ASP A 30 -11.80 7.52 -15.00
C ASP A 30 -12.69 6.72 -14.04
N GLY A 31 -13.96 7.10 -13.90
CA GLY A 31 -14.93 6.50 -12.96
C GLY A 31 -14.61 6.69 -11.46
N VAL A 32 -13.44 7.22 -11.09
CA VAL A 32 -13.02 7.41 -9.69
C VAL A 32 -13.92 8.41 -8.96
N LEU A 33 -14.33 9.48 -9.64
CA LEU A 33 -15.20 10.50 -9.05
C LEU A 33 -16.60 9.94 -8.78
N ASP A 34 -17.13 9.10 -9.67
CA ASP A 34 -18.44 8.46 -9.52
C ASP A 34 -18.44 7.53 -8.31
N LEU A 35 -17.41 6.70 -8.18
CA LEU A 35 -17.21 5.84 -7.01
C LEU A 35 -17.09 6.67 -5.72
N LYS A 36 -16.29 7.75 -5.73
CA LYS A 36 -16.15 8.63 -4.57
C LYS A 36 -17.49 9.24 -4.15
N ASN A 37 -18.26 9.76 -5.11
CA ASN A 37 -19.56 10.37 -4.83
C ASN A 37 -20.56 9.34 -4.30
N TYR A 38 -20.53 8.13 -4.85
CA TYR A 38 -21.33 7.02 -4.36
C TYR A 38 -21.00 6.64 -2.91
N LEU A 39 -19.72 6.53 -2.57
CA LEU A 39 -19.29 6.21 -1.20
C LEU A 39 -19.69 7.32 -0.22
N ILE A 40 -19.59 8.60 -0.62
CA ILE A 40 -20.01 9.74 0.21
C ILE A 40 -21.52 9.74 0.45
N SER A 41 -22.33 9.48 -0.58
CA SER A 41 -23.80 9.48 -0.43
C SER A 41 -24.32 8.33 0.45
N ASN A 42 -23.60 7.21 0.49
CA ASN A 42 -23.92 6.06 1.33
C ASN A 42 -23.28 6.12 2.74
N ALA A 43 -22.35 7.05 2.99
CA ALA A 43 -21.70 7.17 4.28
C ALA A 43 -22.70 7.59 5.37
N LYS A 44 -22.64 6.93 6.53
CA LYS A 44 -23.46 7.32 7.69
C LYS A 44 -22.93 8.62 8.28
N VAL A 45 -23.84 9.54 8.59
CA VAL A 45 -23.49 10.79 9.28
C VAL A 45 -22.96 10.46 10.68
N LYS A 46 -21.70 10.79 10.93
CA LYS A 46 -21.00 10.64 12.20
C LYS A 46 -19.89 11.68 12.29
N GLU A 47 -19.45 12.00 13.51
CA GLU A 47 -18.22 12.75 13.71
C GLU A 47 -17.01 12.07 13.05
N TRP A 48 -16.10 12.89 12.53
CA TRP A 48 -14.86 12.42 11.93
C TRP A 48 -14.00 11.69 12.96
N VAL A 49 -13.61 10.46 12.62
CA VAL A 49 -12.73 9.62 13.46
C VAL A 49 -11.32 10.21 13.48
N ILE A 50 -10.83 10.65 12.33
CA ILE A 50 -9.54 11.32 12.18
C ILE A 50 -9.75 12.83 12.35
N LYS A 51 -9.22 13.39 13.44
CA LYS A 51 -9.41 14.81 13.81
C LYS A 51 -8.40 15.75 13.13
N ASP A 52 -7.22 15.24 12.79
CA ASP A 52 -6.18 16.04 12.15
C ASP A 52 -6.36 16.05 10.63
N LYS A 53 -6.43 17.25 10.05
CA LYS A 53 -6.52 17.43 8.59
C LYS A 53 -5.18 17.20 7.87
N LYS A 54 -4.07 17.11 8.60
CA LYS A 54 -2.72 16.91 8.03
C LYS A 54 -2.38 15.44 7.82
N ASN A 55 -3.06 14.53 8.50
CA ASN A 55 -2.80 13.10 8.39
C ASN A 55 -3.78 12.48 7.39
N PHE A 56 -3.27 12.14 6.20
CA PHE A 56 -4.04 11.40 5.20
C PHE A 56 -4.18 9.91 5.55
N THR A 57 -3.24 9.37 6.32
CA THR A 57 -3.19 7.98 6.77
C THR A 57 -2.84 7.91 8.25
N ASP A 58 -3.13 6.78 8.90
CA ASP A 58 -2.73 6.44 10.27
C ASP A 58 -1.35 5.75 10.35
N LEU A 59 -0.70 5.51 9.21
CA LEU A 59 0.64 4.94 9.13
C LEU A 59 1.69 5.77 9.89
N SER A 60 2.51 5.10 10.70
CA SER A 60 3.68 5.72 11.30
C SER A 60 4.77 6.02 10.25
N LEU A 61 5.75 6.87 10.59
CA LEU A 61 6.90 7.12 9.70
C LEU A 61 7.67 5.84 9.38
N ASN A 62 7.81 4.93 10.36
CA ASN A 62 8.48 3.64 10.17
C ASN A 62 7.68 2.77 9.21
N ASP A 63 6.35 2.69 9.36
CA ASP A 63 5.50 1.92 8.46
C ASP A 63 5.54 2.48 7.04
N ARG A 64 5.57 3.80 6.90
CA ARG A 64 5.72 4.44 5.58
C ARG A 64 7.04 4.07 4.91
N VAL A 65 8.15 4.07 5.65
CA VAL A 65 9.45 3.59 5.15
C VAL A 65 9.35 2.13 4.71
N ILE A 66 8.74 1.28 5.54
CA ILE A 66 8.56 -0.14 5.24
C ILE A 66 7.77 -0.33 3.94
N GLN A 67 6.66 0.38 3.75
CA GLN A 67 5.83 0.29 2.53
C GLN A 67 6.60 0.74 1.28
N ILE A 68 7.39 1.81 1.37
CA ILE A 68 8.21 2.29 0.24
C ILE A 68 9.32 1.28 -0.11
N VAL A 69 9.93 0.65 0.89
CA VAL A 69 10.93 -0.41 0.64
C VAL A 69 10.25 -1.62 0.00
N LEU A 70 9.06 -1.99 0.46
CA LEU A 70 8.27 -3.10 -0.09
C LEU A 70 7.88 -2.84 -1.55
N GLU A 71 7.41 -1.64 -1.89
CA GLU A 71 7.15 -1.22 -3.27
C GLU A 71 8.39 -1.39 -4.15
N ASN A 72 9.54 -0.93 -3.67
CA ASN A 72 10.79 -1.10 -4.40
C ASN A 72 11.25 -2.56 -4.50
N LEU A 73 10.96 -3.38 -3.49
CA LEU A 73 11.25 -4.81 -3.52
C LEU A 73 10.38 -5.51 -4.57
N LEU A 74 9.09 -5.15 -4.67
CA LEU A 74 8.15 -5.64 -5.69
C LEU A 74 8.65 -5.34 -7.10
N ASP A 75 9.14 -4.12 -7.34
CA ASP A 75 9.61 -3.70 -8.67
C ASP A 75 10.93 -4.35 -9.12
N HIS A 76 11.74 -4.82 -8.17
CA HIS A 76 13.14 -5.19 -8.43
C HIS A 76 13.50 -6.63 -8.11
N THR A 77 12.66 -7.33 -7.34
CA THR A 77 12.79 -8.76 -7.11
C THR A 77 11.70 -9.50 -7.87
N HIS A 78 11.99 -10.75 -8.21
CA HIS A 78 11.04 -11.63 -8.88
C HIS A 78 10.59 -12.68 -7.85
N ASP A 79 9.53 -13.41 -8.17
CA ASP A 79 9.04 -14.56 -7.40
C ASP A 79 8.44 -14.20 -6.02
N GLU A 80 8.52 -15.10 -5.05
CA GLU A 80 7.80 -15.03 -3.78
C GLU A 80 8.34 -13.99 -2.78
N ILE A 81 9.53 -13.44 -3.05
CA ILE A 81 10.31 -12.63 -2.09
C ILE A 81 9.51 -11.45 -1.52
N PRO A 82 8.85 -10.59 -2.32
CA PRO A 82 8.12 -9.45 -1.75
C PRO A 82 6.99 -9.85 -0.81
N PHE A 83 6.45 -11.05 -0.97
CA PHE A 83 5.30 -11.52 -0.20
C PHE A 83 5.70 -12.17 1.13
N ILE A 84 6.93 -12.67 1.24
CA ILE A 84 7.45 -13.33 2.45
C ILE A 84 8.45 -12.47 3.21
N ALA A 85 9.05 -11.46 2.57
CA ALA A 85 10.10 -10.66 3.17
C ALA A 85 9.57 -9.88 4.38
N ILE A 86 10.28 -9.98 5.50
CA ILE A 86 10.03 -9.17 6.68
C ILE A 86 10.92 -7.94 6.60
N ILE A 87 10.30 -6.76 6.57
CA ILE A 87 10.99 -5.48 6.44
C ILE A 87 10.80 -4.73 7.75
N ASP A 88 11.92 -4.40 8.41
CA ASP A 88 11.92 -3.65 9.65
C ASP A 88 12.69 -2.34 9.47
N CYS A 89 12.06 -1.20 9.77
CA CYS A 89 12.73 0.09 9.95
C CYS A 89 13.16 0.22 11.41
N THR A 90 14.43 -0.06 11.70
CA THR A 90 14.92 -0.19 13.09
C THR A 90 15.26 1.15 13.73
N LYS A 91 15.72 2.12 12.93
CA LYS A 91 16.14 3.43 13.41
C LYS A 91 16.03 4.48 12.33
N ILE A 92 15.58 5.67 12.70
CA ILE A 92 15.71 6.89 11.91
C ILE A 92 16.45 7.89 12.80
N GLU A 93 17.58 8.40 12.33
CA GLU A 93 18.39 9.37 13.06
C GLU A 93 18.71 10.58 12.19
N GLU A 94 18.68 11.75 12.79
CA GLU A 94 19.20 12.96 12.18
C GLU A 94 20.73 12.90 12.23
N TYR A 95 21.37 12.88 11.07
CA TYR A 95 22.82 12.92 10.97
C TYR A 95 23.33 14.36 10.97
N ASN A 96 22.58 15.26 10.31
CA ASN A 96 22.70 16.71 10.39
C ASN A 96 21.36 17.35 9.92
N ASP A 97 21.24 18.68 10.01
CA ASP A 97 20.03 19.46 9.70
C ASP A 97 19.35 19.16 8.34
N LYS A 98 20.03 18.46 7.43
CA LYS A 98 19.52 18.15 6.08
C LYS A 98 19.60 16.67 5.71
N ILE A 99 20.13 15.82 6.57
CA ILE A 99 20.37 14.41 6.27
C ILE A 99 19.77 13.54 7.36
N LEU A 100 18.79 12.74 6.97
CA LEU A 100 18.27 11.64 7.77
C LEU A 100 18.97 10.34 7.37
N LYS A 101 19.36 9.56 8.37
CA LYS A 101 19.82 8.17 8.19
C LYS A 101 18.70 7.24 8.61
N VAL A 102 18.28 6.40 7.67
CA VAL A 102 17.21 5.41 7.85
C VAL A 102 17.84 4.03 7.80
N TYR A 103 17.65 3.25 8.87
CA TYR A 103 18.15 1.89 8.99
C TYR A 103 17.01 0.91 8.74
N VAL A 104 17.14 0.15 7.66
CA VAL A 104 16.15 -0.85 7.25
C VAL A 104 16.82 -2.21 7.15
N SER A 105 16.18 -3.24 7.69
CA SER A 105 16.58 -4.64 7.47
C SER A 105 15.52 -5.37 6.67
N ILE A 106 15.95 -6.09 5.64
CA ILE A 106 15.12 -7.01 4.85
C ILE A 106 15.55 -8.43 5.22
N LYS A 107 14.63 -9.20 5.79
CA LYS A 107 14.83 -10.60 6.19
C LYS A 107 14.04 -11.51 5.25
N VAL A 108 14.67 -12.60 4.85
CA VAL A 108 14.11 -13.63 3.97
C VAL A 108 14.45 -15.00 4.54
N ASP A 109 13.74 -16.04 4.09
CA ASP A 109 13.79 -17.36 4.72
C ASP A 109 15.08 -18.12 4.45
N ASN A 110 15.73 -17.88 3.30
CA ASN A 110 16.92 -18.61 2.90
C ASN A 110 17.97 -17.77 2.16
N GLN A 111 19.18 -18.33 2.05
CA GLN A 111 20.32 -17.67 1.44
C GLN A 111 20.16 -17.46 -0.09
N HIS A 112 19.36 -18.29 -0.76
CA HIS A 112 19.09 -18.14 -2.18
C HIS A 112 18.28 -16.86 -2.44
N GLN A 113 17.20 -16.65 -1.70
CA GLN A 113 16.41 -15.42 -1.73
C GLN A 113 17.26 -14.21 -1.35
N GLN A 114 18.14 -14.34 -0.35
CA GLN A 114 19.07 -13.26 0.01
C GLN A 114 19.96 -12.86 -1.17
N LYS A 115 20.47 -13.83 -1.94
CA LYS A 115 21.26 -13.57 -3.15
C LYS A 115 20.44 -12.88 -4.24
N ILE A 116 19.15 -13.18 -4.37
CA ILE A 116 18.25 -12.50 -5.32
C ILE A 116 18.05 -11.04 -4.91
N CYS A 117 17.73 -10.78 -3.64
CA CYS A 117 17.59 -9.41 -3.11
C CYS A 117 18.87 -8.58 -3.30
N VAL A 118 20.02 -9.18 -3.02
CA VAL A 118 21.34 -8.54 -3.23
C VAL A 118 21.57 -8.31 -4.73
N GLY A 119 21.28 -9.30 -5.55
CA GLY A 119 21.50 -9.31 -6.99
C GLY A 119 22.98 -9.44 -7.37
N TYR A 120 23.25 -9.55 -8.67
CA TYR A 120 24.62 -9.66 -9.17
C TYR A 120 25.47 -8.46 -8.74
N GLN A 121 26.55 -8.71 -8.00
CA GLN A 121 27.44 -7.68 -7.45
C GLN A 121 26.72 -6.61 -6.60
N GLY A 122 25.58 -6.95 -5.97
CA GLY A 122 24.83 -5.99 -5.15
C GLY A 122 24.01 -4.97 -5.92
N ARG A 123 23.94 -5.08 -7.26
CA ARG A 123 23.29 -4.08 -8.13
C ARG A 123 21.80 -3.92 -7.84
N THR A 124 21.10 -5.02 -7.53
CA THR A 124 19.67 -4.97 -7.21
C THR A 124 19.42 -4.23 -5.91
N MET A 125 20.13 -4.60 -4.83
CA MET A 125 20.02 -3.93 -3.54
C MET A 125 20.39 -2.44 -3.61
N LEU A 126 21.41 -2.09 -4.39
CA LEU A 126 21.79 -0.70 -4.61
C LEU A 126 20.67 0.09 -5.30
N LYS A 127 20.00 -0.50 -6.29
CA LYS A 127 18.89 0.12 -7.02
C LYS A 127 17.66 0.30 -6.13
N ILE A 128 17.30 -0.73 -5.35
CA ILE A 128 16.24 -0.65 -4.33
C ILE A 128 16.53 0.50 -3.36
N ARG A 129 17.74 0.54 -2.79
CA ARG A 129 18.15 1.61 -1.87
C ARG A 129 18.03 3.01 -2.48
N GLN A 130 18.52 3.19 -3.70
CA GLN A 130 18.49 4.50 -4.38
C GLN A 130 17.05 4.96 -4.64
N ASN A 131 16.20 4.07 -5.15
CA ASN A 131 14.82 4.42 -5.45
C ASN A 131 14.00 4.65 -4.17
N THR A 132 14.21 3.87 -3.11
CA THR A 132 13.63 4.13 -1.79
C THR A 132 14.05 5.51 -1.25
N SER A 133 15.33 5.88 -1.35
CA SER A 133 15.81 7.22 -0.93
C SER A 133 15.09 8.32 -1.70
N ASN A 134 15.04 8.20 -3.03
CA ASN A 134 14.37 9.17 -3.88
C ASN A 134 12.87 9.29 -3.58
N ALA A 135 12.20 8.19 -3.22
CA ALA A 135 10.79 8.19 -2.86
C ALA A 135 10.53 8.80 -1.48
N LEU A 136 11.45 8.65 -0.53
CA LEU A 136 11.37 9.27 0.80
C LEU A 136 11.64 10.79 0.79
N GLU A 137 12.42 11.26 -0.19
CA GLU A 137 12.75 12.68 -0.36
C GLU A 137 11.63 13.49 -1.04
N ARG A 138 10.62 12.83 -1.64
CA ARG A 138 9.47 13.45 -2.30
C ARG A 138 8.32 13.71 -1.34
#